data_AF-A0A7Y6PVT3-F1
#
_entry.id   AF-A0A7Y6PVT3-F1
#
_cell.length_a   1.000
_cell.length_b   1.000
_cell.length_c   1.000
_cell.angle_alpha   90.00
_cell.angle_beta   90.00
_cell.angle_gamma   90.00
#
_symmetry.space_group_name_H-M   'P 1'
#
loop_
_entity.id
_entity.type
_entity.pdbx_description
1 polymer ?
#
loop_
_entity_poly.entity_id
_entity_poly.type
_entity_poly.pdbx_seq_one_letter_code
_entity_poly.pdbx_strand_id
1 'polypeptide(L)'
;MSKRRVLAISSDLDQLRRIVATLERAGAEVDAVRSPSAIAADVIPHRYVFYAMTDANLEALAQLVPKLRERAHVAIVTPKAALSDLTKYLRDDRINHVIVGEDLENGVFVTAQKLLTGDIFGIEKYLPPNTPVHYARLRDFEGRGKAIQTVLDFAEESKMRRQVRSAIGQVCEELLMNALYDAPVDADGRQVFAEIDPHDRTKTRSPRPVSIRYAATDDMFAVAVRDRFGRLAKNTILAYIDKCITSPNQIDRKTYGAGLGLYLVANAAATYVVNVAYGIATEVVCTFDRGAKTPLRLVGVFVHPGGAEMLKQGPTPESVDQDLSRG
;
A
#
# COMPACT_ATOMS: atom_id res chain seq x y z
N MET A 1 21.50 -4.64 -18.47
CA MET A 1 20.62 -5.78 -18.14
C MET A 1 19.22 -5.53 -18.68
N SER A 2 18.53 -6.58 -19.14
CA SER A 2 17.12 -6.52 -19.55
C SER A 2 16.25 -5.94 -18.44
N LYS A 3 15.26 -5.09 -18.77
CA LYS A 3 14.27 -4.58 -17.81
C LYS A 3 13.43 -5.70 -17.17
N ARG A 4 13.43 -6.89 -17.79
CA ARG A 4 12.69 -8.07 -17.32
C ARG A 4 13.49 -9.00 -16.44
N ARG A 5 14.78 -8.71 -16.21
CA ARG A 5 15.65 -9.56 -15.40
C ARG A 5 15.51 -9.24 -13.92
N VAL A 6 15.07 -10.22 -13.14
CA VAL A 6 14.72 -10.12 -11.72
C VAL A 6 15.61 -11.08 -10.92
N LEU A 7 15.99 -10.67 -9.71
CA LEU A 7 16.72 -11.54 -8.79
C LEU A 7 15.78 -12.14 -7.76
N ALA A 8 15.76 -13.46 -7.64
CA ALA A 8 15.11 -14.18 -6.54
C ALA A 8 16.17 -14.68 -5.55
N ILE A 9 15.95 -14.44 -4.26
CA ILE A 9 16.86 -14.85 -3.18
C ILE A 9 16.05 -15.62 -2.14
N SER A 10 16.47 -16.84 -1.79
CA SER A 10 15.87 -17.60 -0.68
C SER A 10 16.80 -18.73 -0.23
N SER A 11 17.02 -18.86 1.07
CA SER A 11 17.78 -19.99 1.65
C SER A 11 17.00 -21.31 1.55
N ASP A 12 15.68 -21.24 1.59
CA ASP A 12 14.75 -22.36 1.37
C ASP A 12 14.57 -22.61 -0.14
N LEU A 13 14.85 -23.85 -0.56
CA LEU A 13 14.85 -24.24 -1.97
C LEU A 13 13.44 -24.34 -2.56
N ASP A 14 12.46 -24.79 -1.78
CA ASP A 14 11.09 -24.95 -2.25
C ASP A 14 10.39 -23.59 -2.34
N GLN A 15 10.65 -22.71 -1.37
CA GLN A 15 10.24 -21.30 -1.46
C GLN A 15 10.88 -20.61 -2.67
N LEU A 16 12.19 -20.83 -2.91
CA LEU A 16 12.89 -20.27 -4.07
C LEU A 16 12.24 -20.71 -5.39
N ARG A 17 11.97 -22.02 -5.54
CA ARG A 17 11.32 -22.59 -6.73
C ARG A 17 9.94 -21.98 -6.97
N ARG A 18 9.12 -21.83 -5.94
CA ARG A 18 7.79 -21.20 -6.04
C ARG A 18 7.88 -19.74 -6.48
N ILE A 19 8.82 -18.98 -5.93
CA ILE A 19 9.06 -17.57 -6.34
C ILE A 19 9.51 -17.51 -7.79
N VAL A 20 10.50 -18.32 -8.19
CA VAL A 20 11.00 -18.36 -9.57
C VAL A 20 9.86 -18.68 -10.55
N ALA A 21 9.11 -19.76 -10.33
CA ALA A 21 7.99 -20.15 -11.18
C ALA A 21 6.92 -19.04 -11.27
N THR A 22 6.64 -18.35 -10.17
CA THR A 22 5.68 -17.24 -10.13
C THR A 22 6.18 -16.03 -10.91
N LEU A 23 7.46 -15.68 -10.80
CA LEU A 23 8.09 -14.58 -11.52
C LEU A 23 8.15 -14.86 -13.04
N GLU A 24 8.50 -16.08 -13.44
CA GLU A 24 8.50 -16.50 -14.84
C GLU A 24 7.09 -16.45 -15.44
N ARG A 25 6.07 -16.90 -14.69
CA ARG A 25 4.66 -16.76 -15.07
C ARG A 25 4.24 -15.29 -15.22
N ALA A 26 4.82 -14.38 -14.44
CA ALA A 26 4.62 -12.93 -14.58
C ALA A 26 5.40 -12.32 -15.76
N GLY A 27 6.22 -13.10 -16.47
CA GLY A 27 6.99 -12.68 -17.65
C GLY A 27 8.42 -12.19 -17.34
N ALA A 28 8.97 -12.53 -16.17
CA ALA A 28 10.34 -12.21 -15.80
C ALA A 28 11.36 -13.22 -16.36
N GLU A 29 12.57 -12.75 -16.63
CA GLU A 29 13.77 -13.59 -16.68
C GLU A 29 14.37 -13.62 -15.26
N VAL A 30 14.58 -14.80 -14.68
CA VAL A 30 14.92 -14.89 -13.24
C VAL A 30 16.35 -15.39 -13.05
N ASP A 31 17.17 -14.60 -12.35
CA ASP A 31 18.39 -15.10 -11.72
C ASP A 31 18.04 -15.51 -10.28
N ALA A 32 18.47 -16.69 -9.84
CA ALA A 32 18.12 -17.23 -8.52
C ALA A 32 19.38 -17.57 -7.72
N VAL A 33 19.42 -17.13 -6.46
CA VAL A 33 20.53 -17.43 -5.53
C VAL A 33 19.98 -17.82 -4.15
N ARG A 34 20.77 -18.57 -3.39
CA ARG A 34 20.34 -19.02 -2.05
C ARG A 34 20.61 -18.02 -0.92
N SER A 35 21.46 -17.03 -1.16
CA SER A 35 21.79 -15.99 -0.19
C SER A 35 22.33 -14.73 -0.88
N PRO A 36 22.23 -13.54 -0.26
CA PRO A 36 22.91 -12.34 -0.75
C PRO A 36 24.44 -12.47 -0.83
N SER A 37 25.03 -13.33 0.01
CA SER A 37 26.47 -13.62 0.02
C SER A 37 26.94 -14.41 -1.20
N ALA A 38 26.08 -15.21 -1.84
CA ALA A 38 26.42 -15.94 -3.06
C ALA A 38 26.61 -15.03 -4.29
N ILE A 39 26.22 -13.75 -4.17
CA ILE A 39 26.38 -12.77 -5.23
C ILE A 39 27.79 -12.19 -5.15
N ALA A 40 28.65 -12.57 -6.09
CA ALA A 40 30.05 -12.14 -6.14
C ALA A 40 30.23 -10.63 -6.35
N ALA A 41 29.26 -9.97 -7.01
CA ALA A 41 29.30 -8.53 -7.20
C ALA A 41 29.07 -7.78 -5.88
N ASP A 42 29.85 -6.72 -5.67
CA ASP A 42 29.67 -5.80 -4.53
C ASP A 42 28.33 -5.08 -4.59
N VAL A 43 27.86 -4.78 -5.80
CA VAL A 43 26.56 -4.17 -6.07
C VAL A 43 25.72 -5.10 -6.93
N ILE A 44 24.53 -5.42 -6.45
CA ILE A 44 23.52 -6.19 -7.18
C ILE A 44 23.06 -5.36 -8.38
N PRO A 45 23.26 -5.84 -9.62
CA PRO A 45 22.94 -5.08 -10.82
C PRO A 45 21.43 -5.00 -11.09
N HIS A 46 20.67 -5.96 -10.55
CA HIS A 46 19.23 -6.09 -10.72
C HIS A 46 18.48 -4.89 -10.16
N ARG A 47 17.51 -4.41 -10.95
CA ARG A 47 16.59 -3.38 -10.48
C ARG A 47 15.53 -3.96 -9.56
N TYR A 48 15.10 -5.18 -9.81
CA TYR A 48 14.01 -5.84 -9.08
C TYR A 48 14.56 -7.05 -8.34
N VAL A 49 14.29 -7.11 -7.03
CA VAL A 49 14.76 -8.19 -6.14
C VAL A 49 13.59 -8.70 -5.32
N PHE A 50 13.40 -10.02 -5.30
CA PHE A 50 12.47 -10.72 -4.41
C PHE A 50 13.31 -11.50 -3.41
N TYR A 51 13.27 -11.11 -2.13
CA TYR A 51 14.03 -11.75 -1.08
C TYR A 51 13.11 -12.44 -0.10
N ALA A 52 13.13 -13.77 -0.13
CA ALA A 52 12.43 -14.63 0.80
C ALA A 52 13.30 -14.97 2.00
N MET A 53 12.74 -14.75 3.17
CA MET A 53 13.39 -14.95 4.47
C MET A 53 12.72 -16.13 5.17
N THR A 54 13.51 -17.00 5.80
CA THR A 54 12.99 -18.15 6.56
C THR A 54 12.54 -17.79 7.96
N ASP A 55 13.21 -16.83 8.61
CA ASP A 55 13.09 -16.63 10.06
C ASP A 55 12.66 -15.20 10.47
N ALA A 56 11.85 -14.51 9.66
CA ALA A 56 11.30 -13.16 9.94
C ALA A 56 12.28 -12.17 10.63
N ASN A 57 13.59 -12.32 10.37
CA ASN A 57 14.66 -11.65 11.11
C ASN A 57 15.19 -10.46 10.30
N LEU A 58 14.92 -9.25 10.76
CA LEU A 58 15.37 -8.01 10.13
C LEU A 58 16.90 -7.92 9.95
N GLU A 59 17.71 -8.60 10.78
CA GLU A 59 19.17 -8.63 10.61
C GLU A 59 19.59 -9.24 9.27
N ALA A 60 18.75 -10.10 8.67
CA ALA A 60 19.03 -10.65 7.35
C ALA A 60 19.10 -9.56 6.27
N LEU A 61 18.42 -8.42 6.47
CA LEU A 61 18.52 -7.27 5.58
C LEU A 61 19.91 -6.63 5.60
N ALA A 62 20.66 -6.75 6.71
CA ALA A 62 21.99 -6.16 6.82
C ALA A 62 22.99 -6.72 5.79
N GLN A 63 22.75 -7.93 5.27
CA GLN A 63 23.55 -8.52 4.19
C GLN A 63 23.09 -8.10 2.79
N LEU A 64 21.80 -7.82 2.62
CA LEU A 64 21.23 -7.47 1.32
C LEU A 64 21.37 -5.97 1.02
N VAL A 65 20.95 -5.14 1.96
CA VAL A 65 20.77 -3.69 1.81
C VAL A 65 22.04 -2.97 1.33
N PRO A 66 23.25 -3.25 1.85
CA PRO A 66 24.48 -2.62 1.36
C PRO A 66 24.79 -2.94 -0.10
N LYS A 67 24.35 -4.10 -0.61
CA LYS A 67 24.58 -4.51 -1.99
C LYS A 67 23.54 -3.96 -2.97
N LEU A 68 22.41 -3.42 -2.49
CA LEU A 68 21.37 -2.91 -3.37
C LEU A 68 21.79 -1.59 -4.03
N ARG A 69 21.64 -1.48 -5.35
CA ARG A 69 21.75 -0.20 -6.06
C ARG A 69 20.66 0.79 -5.61
N GLU A 70 20.92 2.09 -5.76
CA GLU A 70 20.02 3.18 -5.31
C GLU A 70 18.58 3.04 -5.83
N ARG A 71 18.41 2.64 -7.08
CA ARG A 71 17.08 2.49 -7.74
C ARG A 71 16.51 1.07 -7.70
N ALA A 72 17.00 0.25 -6.77
CA ALA A 72 16.44 -1.08 -6.58
C ALA A 72 15.00 -0.97 -6.02
N HIS A 73 14.13 -1.89 -6.45
CA HIS A 73 12.86 -2.16 -5.81
C HIS A 73 12.89 -3.59 -5.29
N VAL A 74 12.70 -3.72 -3.99
CA VAL A 74 12.78 -4.99 -3.28
C VAL A 74 11.41 -5.34 -2.71
N ALA A 75 11.01 -6.59 -2.94
CA ALA A 75 9.90 -7.23 -2.26
C ALA A 75 10.45 -8.26 -1.27
N ILE A 76 10.12 -8.09 0.00
CA ILE A 76 10.45 -9.07 1.05
C ILE A 76 9.33 -10.08 1.15
N VAL A 77 9.66 -11.37 1.17
CA VAL A 77 8.72 -12.45 1.50
C VAL A 77 9.11 -12.99 2.86
N THR A 78 8.22 -12.88 3.85
CA THR A 78 8.45 -13.30 5.24
C THR A 78 7.40 -14.33 5.66
N PRO A 79 7.70 -15.35 6.47
CA PRO A 79 6.70 -16.35 6.89
C PRO A 79 5.58 -15.73 7.71
N LYS A 80 5.89 -14.72 8.52
CA LYS A 80 4.97 -13.98 9.39
C LYS A 80 5.55 -12.60 9.68
N ALA A 81 4.69 -11.63 9.93
CA ALA A 81 5.10 -10.35 10.46
C ALA A 81 3.92 -9.68 11.19
N ALA A 82 4.18 -9.12 12.37
CA ALA A 82 3.26 -8.16 12.95
C ALA A 82 3.33 -6.85 12.16
N LEU A 83 2.31 -6.01 12.25
CA LEU A 83 2.29 -4.71 11.56
C LEU A 83 3.51 -3.85 11.89
N SER A 84 3.99 -3.90 13.14
CA SER A 84 5.21 -3.21 13.59
C SER A 84 6.49 -3.73 12.95
N ASP A 85 6.53 -4.99 12.53
CA ASP A 85 7.69 -5.53 11.82
C ASP A 85 7.61 -5.19 10.33
N LEU A 86 6.41 -5.20 9.76
CA LEU A 86 6.14 -4.77 8.40
C LEU A 86 6.64 -3.34 8.14
N THR A 87 6.41 -2.39 9.06
CA THR A 87 6.92 -1.02 8.90
C THR A 87 8.44 -0.95 8.96
N LYS A 88 9.09 -1.76 9.80
CA LYS A 88 10.56 -1.83 9.89
C LYS A 88 11.19 -2.30 8.58
N TYR A 89 10.62 -3.33 7.92
CA TYR A 89 11.09 -3.78 6.60
C TYR A 89 11.05 -2.64 5.57
N LEU A 90 9.99 -1.84 5.59
CA LEU A 90 9.77 -0.77 4.63
C LEU A 90 10.60 0.50 4.92
N ARG A 91 11.38 0.57 6.00
CA ARG A 91 12.17 1.78 6.32
C ARG A 91 13.22 2.12 5.27
N ASP A 92 13.83 1.11 4.64
CA ASP A 92 14.75 1.37 3.51
C ASP A 92 13.94 1.72 2.26
N ASP A 93 14.25 2.84 1.60
CA ASP A 93 13.53 3.34 0.42
C ASP A 93 13.47 2.33 -0.73
N ARG A 94 14.47 1.45 -0.83
CA ARG A 94 14.54 0.41 -1.86
C ARG A 94 13.62 -0.77 -1.56
N ILE A 95 13.13 -0.94 -0.34
CA ILE A 95 12.19 -2.00 0.03
C ILE A 95 10.77 -1.45 -0.07
N ASN A 96 10.00 -1.95 -1.04
CA ASN A 96 8.69 -1.37 -1.38
C ASN A 96 7.52 -2.27 -1.01
N HIS A 97 7.74 -3.57 -0.88
CA HIS A 97 6.68 -4.54 -0.62
C HIS A 97 7.13 -5.55 0.43
N VAL A 98 6.19 -5.96 1.27
CA VAL A 98 6.35 -7.09 2.18
C VAL A 98 5.16 -8.01 2.00
N ILE A 99 5.45 -9.26 1.66
CA ILE A 99 4.50 -10.33 1.38
C ILE A 99 4.66 -11.36 2.50
N VAL A 100 3.56 -11.72 3.15
CA VAL A 100 3.53 -12.76 4.18
C VAL A 100 3.24 -14.11 3.51
N GLY A 101 3.91 -15.17 3.95
CA GLY A 101 4.06 -16.44 3.22
C GLY A 101 2.78 -17.12 2.73
N GLU A 102 1.64 -16.91 3.40
CA GLU A 102 0.34 -17.43 2.93
C GLU A 102 -0.10 -16.83 1.58
N ASP A 103 0.30 -15.58 1.29
CA ASP A 103 -0.01 -14.87 0.04
C ASP A 103 1.18 -14.84 -0.94
N LEU A 104 2.16 -15.73 -0.79
CA LEU A 104 3.41 -15.71 -1.56
C LEU A 104 3.16 -15.63 -3.08
N GLU A 105 2.37 -16.54 -3.63
CA GLU A 105 2.22 -16.65 -5.09
C GLU A 105 1.46 -15.45 -5.67
N ASN A 106 0.36 -15.05 -5.04
CA ASN A 106 -0.43 -13.91 -5.50
C ASN A 106 0.35 -12.60 -5.31
N GLY A 107 0.93 -12.39 -4.12
CA GLY A 107 1.72 -11.21 -3.79
C GLY A 107 2.94 -11.04 -4.69
N VAL A 108 3.69 -12.12 -4.96
CA VAL A 108 4.84 -12.10 -5.88
C VAL A 108 4.38 -11.80 -7.30
N PHE A 109 3.34 -12.49 -7.79
CA PHE A 109 2.85 -12.32 -9.16
C PHE A 109 2.39 -10.88 -9.43
N VAL A 110 1.53 -10.34 -8.59
CA VAL A 110 0.98 -8.98 -8.75
C VAL A 110 2.09 -7.93 -8.64
N THR A 111 2.99 -8.08 -7.66
CA THR A 111 4.13 -7.17 -7.49
C THR A 111 5.04 -7.20 -8.73
N ALA A 112 5.35 -8.39 -9.24
CA ALA A 112 6.20 -8.56 -10.43
C ALA A 112 5.54 -7.97 -11.68
N GLN A 113 4.26 -8.24 -11.93
CA GLN A 113 3.56 -7.67 -13.09
C GLN A 113 3.62 -6.15 -13.08
N LYS A 114 3.32 -5.51 -11.95
CA LYS A 114 3.39 -4.04 -11.82
C LYS A 114 4.81 -3.50 -12.09
N LEU A 115 5.83 -4.17 -11.55
CA LEU A 115 7.24 -3.76 -11.75
C LEU A 115 7.68 -3.91 -13.21
N LEU A 116 7.24 -4.96 -13.89
CA LEU A 116 7.65 -5.30 -15.26
C LEU A 116 6.93 -4.46 -16.31
N THR A 117 5.64 -4.18 -16.12
CA THR A 117 4.81 -3.46 -17.11
C THR A 117 4.75 -1.96 -16.85
N GLY A 118 4.91 -1.52 -15.60
CA GLY A 118 4.63 -0.14 -15.20
C GLY A 118 3.13 0.19 -15.11
N ASP A 119 2.26 -0.76 -15.44
CA ASP A 119 0.82 -0.65 -15.20
C ASP A 119 0.53 -1.01 -13.74
N ILE A 120 0.36 0.03 -12.92
CA ILE A 120 0.32 -0.09 -11.45
C ILE A 120 -1.07 0.08 -10.87
N PHE A 121 -2.03 0.59 -11.65
CA PHE A 121 -3.36 0.95 -11.17
C PHE A 121 -4.40 -0.11 -11.55
N GLY A 122 -5.42 -0.28 -10.73
CA GLY A 122 -6.55 -1.16 -11.00
C GLY A 122 -6.68 -2.26 -9.95
N ILE A 123 -7.87 -2.33 -9.36
CA ILE A 123 -8.25 -3.34 -8.37
C ILE A 123 -8.27 -4.75 -8.97
N GLU A 124 -8.47 -4.88 -10.28
CA GLU A 124 -8.53 -6.13 -11.04
C GLU A 124 -7.27 -6.97 -10.88
N LYS A 125 -6.12 -6.31 -10.66
CA LYS A 125 -4.84 -6.97 -10.43
C LYS A 125 -4.84 -7.83 -9.15
N TYR A 126 -5.76 -7.56 -8.24
CA TYR A 126 -5.90 -8.25 -6.95
C TYR A 126 -7.11 -9.18 -6.92
N LEU A 127 -7.76 -9.38 -8.06
CA LEU A 127 -8.97 -10.17 -8.19
C LEU A 127 -8.74 -11.34 -9.15
N PRO A 128 -9.47 -12.45 -8.99
CA PRO A 128 -9.56 -13.47 -10.01
C PRO A 128 -9.97 -12.86 -11.37
N PRO A 129 -9.49 -13.41 -12.50
CA PRO A 129 -9.89 -12.95 -13.82
C PRO A 129 -11.41 -12.90 -13.99
N ASN A 130 -11.89 -11.88 -14.69
CA ASN A 130 -13.33 -11.66 -14.97
C ASN A 130 -14.20 -11.36 -13.74
N THR A 131 -13.64 -11.11 -12.57
CA THR A 131 -14.42 -10.65 -11.40
C THR A 131 -15.11 -9.32 -11.73
N PRO A 132 -16.44 -9.20 -11.58
CA PRO A 132 -17.13 -7.93 -11.78
C PRO A 132 -16.65 -6.86 -10.81
N VAL A 133 -16.31 -5.69 -11.33
CA VAL A 133 -15.88 -4.54 -10.53
C VAL A 133 -16.92 -3.43 -10.64
N HIS A 134 -17.47 -3.06 -9.49
CA HIS A 134 -18.37 -1.92 -9.36
C HIS A 134 -17.55 -0.64 -9.16
N TYR A 135 -18.07 0.49 -9.59
CA TYR A 135 -17.39 1.77 -9.45
C TYR A 135 -18.36 2.93 -9.21
N ALA A 136 -17.91 3.91 -8.44
CA ALA A 136 -18.56 5.20 -8.28
C ALA A 136 -17.54 6.33 -8.35
N ARG A 137 -17.98 7.53 -8.75
CA ARG A 137 -17.19 8.76 -8.74
C ARG A 137 -17.89 9.81 -7.90
N LEU A 138 -17.10 10.56 -7.14
CA LEU A 138 -17.59 11.54 -6.18
C LEU A 138 -16.63 12.71 -6.07
N ARG A 139 -17.15 13.85 -5.60
CA ARG A 139 -16.39 15.09 -5.40
C ARG A 139 -16.68 15.77 -4.06
N ASP A 140 -17.65 15.29 -3.30
CA ASP A 140 -18.14 15.97 -2.11
C ASP A 140 -18.54 14.99 -1.01
N PHE A 141 -18.89 15.57 0.14
CA PHE A 141 -19.21 14.84 1.36
C PHE A 141 -20.52 14.03 1.25
N GLU A 142 -21.54 14.56 0.57
CA GLU A 142 -22.79 13.83 0.36
C GLU A 142 -22.54 12.58 -0.53
N GLY A 143 -21.79 12.75 -1.62
CA GLY A 143 -21.36 11.64 -2.47
C GLY A 143 -20.54 10.60 -1.72
N ARG A 144 -19.73 11.02 -0.74
CA ARG A 144 -18.96 10.13 0.15
C ARG A 144 -19.89 9.24 0.96
N GLY A 145 -20.87 9.82 1.65
CA GLY A 145 -21.82 9.05 2.48
C GLY A 145 -22.59 8.02 1.65
N LYS A 146 -23.12 8.44 0.49
CA LYS A 146 -23.82 7.52 -0.44
C LYS A 146 -22.91 6.40 -0.93
N ALA A 147 -21.68 6.71 -1.35
CA ALA A 147 -20.74 5.73 -1.84
C ALA A 147 -20.36 4.69 -0.78
N ILE A 148 -20.12 5.12 0.47
CA ILE A 148 -19.84 4.21 1.59
C ILE A 148 -21.04 3.29 1.83
N GLN A 149 -22.26 3.83 1.87
CA GLN A 149 -23.46 3.03 2.07
C GLN A 149 -23.63 1.99 0.96
N THR A 150 -23.46 2.37 -0.31
CA THR A 150 -23.53 1.44 -1.44
C THR A 150 -22.50 0.31 -1.34
N VAL A 151 -21.27 0.60 -0.90
CA VAL A 151 -20.23 -0.42 -0.66
C VAL A 151 -20.65 -1.37 0.47
N LEU A 152 -21.23 -0.85 1.55
CA LEU A 152 -21.68 -1.64 2.69
C LEU A 152 -22.89 -2.53 2.37
N ASP A 153 -23.83 -2.01 1.59
CA ASP A 153 -24.99 -2.76 1.09
C ASP A 153 -24.51 -3.91 0.19
N PHE A 154 -23.60 -3.62 -0.75
CA PHE A 154 -23.00 -4.66 -1.59
C PHE A 154 -22.19 -5.69 -0.77
N ALA A 155 -21.49 -5.26 0.28
CA ALA A 155 -20.80 -6.18 1.19
C ALA A 155 -21.79 -7.07 1.94
N GLU A 156 -22.96 -6.55 2.33
CA GLU A 156 -24.04 -7.32 2.96
C GLU A 156 -24.65 -8.36 2.02
N GLU A 157 -24.99 -7.94 0.80
CA GLU A 157 -25.46 -8.83 -0.27
C GLU A 157 -24.43 -9.91 -0.60
N SER A 158 -23.15 -9.53 -0.56
CA SER A 158 -22.00 -10.43 -0.66
C SER A 158 -21.72 -11.18 0.65
N LYS A 159 -22.69 -11.29 1.57
CA LYS A 159 -22.62 -12.10 2.80
C LYS A 159 -21.38 -11.85 3.67
N MET A 160 -20.83 -10.63 3.65
CA MET A 160 -19.70 -10.27 4.52
C MET A 160 -20.17 -10.24 5.98
N ARG A 161 -19.35 -10.82 6.87
CA ARG A 161 -19.63 -10.79 8.32
C ARG A 161 -19.71 -9.35 8.82
N ARG A 162 -20.61 -9.10 9.77
CA ARG A 162 -20.87 -7.76 10.33
C ARG A 162 -19.60 -7.03 10.79
N GLN A 163 -18.71 -7.71 11.50
CA GLN A 163 -17.44 -7.12 11.96
C GLN A 163 -16.53 -6.70 10.79
N VAL A 164 -16.49 -7.50 9.73
CA VAL A 164 -15.71 -7.17 8.52
C VAL A 164 -16.36 -6.02 7.75
N ARG A 165 -17.70 -5.96 7.68
CA ARG A 165 -18.41 -4.81 7.11
C ARG A 165 -18.11 -3.52 7.86
N SER A 166 -18.09 -3.55 9.20
CA SER A 166 -17.67 -2.39 10.00
C SER A 166 -16.26 -1.93 9.65
N ALA A 167 -15.33 -2.87 9.48
CA ALA A 167 -13.95 -2.58 9.06
C ALA A 167 -13.89 -1.98 7.65
N ILE A 168 -14.64 -2.54 6.68
CA ILE A 168 -14.76 -2.00 5.32
C ILE A 168 -15.27 -0.56 5.36
N GLY A 169 -16.32 -0.27 6.11
CA GLY A 169 -16.88 1.07 6.24
C GLY A 169 -15.86 2.08 6.77
N GLN A 170 -15.14 1.71 7.83
CA GLN A 170 -14.09 2.53 8.41
C GLN A 170 -12.95 2.78 7.41
N VAL A 171 -12.53 1.75 6.66
CA VAL A 171 -11.50 1.91 5.61
C VAL A 171 -11.99 2.83 4.50
N CYS A 172 -13.23 2.67 4.02
CA CYS A 172 -13.79 3.54 3.00
C CYS A 172 -13.86 5.00 3.46
N GLU A 173 -14.25 5.24 4.70
CA GLU A 173 -14.28 6.58 5.30
C GLU A 173 -12.90 7.25 5.27
N GLU A 174 -11.89 6.59 5.81
CA GLU A 174 -10.52 7.11 5.88
C GLU A 174 -9.92 7.36 4.49
N LEU A 175 -10.05 6.38 3.58
CA LEU A 175 -9.50 6.51 2.23
C LEU A 175 -10.19 7.62 1.43
N LEU A 176 -11.51 7.76 1.54
CA LEU A 176 -12.24 8.82 0.85
C LEU A 176 -11.96 10.19 1.45
N MET A 177 -11.81 10.31 2.77
CA MET A 177 -11.43 11.56 3.42
C MET A 177 -10.04 12.03 2.96
N ASN A 178 -9.05 11.12 2.98
CA ASN A 178 -7.71 11.40 2.47
C ASN A 178 -7.74 11.86 1.02
N ALA A 179 -8.46 11.15 0.16
CA ALA A 179 -8.52 11.44 -1.28
C ALA A 179 -9.28 12.73 -1.61
N LEU A 180 -10.37 13.03 -0.89
CA LEU A 180 -11.21 14.20 -1.15
C LEU A 180 -10.64 15.49 -0.57
N TYR A 181 -9.97 15.43 0.58
CA TYR A 181 -9.64 16.62 1.38
C TYR A 181 -8.17 16.76 1.76
N ASP A 182 -7.40 15.69 1.89
CA ASP A 182 -5.98 15.82 2.29
C ASP A 182 -5.02 15.76 1.10
N ALA A 183 -5.40 15.05 0.04
CA ALA A 183 -4.65 14.96 -1.21
C ALA A 183 -4.70 16.23 -2.10
N PRO A 184 -5.80 17.01 -2.16
CA PRO A 184 -5.85 18.20 -2.99
C PRO A 184 -4.87 19.29 -2.57
N VAL A 185 -4.16 19.81 -3.56
CA VAL A 185 -3.20 20.90 -3.40
C VAL A 185 -3.43 21.98 -4.46
N ASP A 186 -3.06 23.21 -4.13
CA ASP A 186 -3.08 24.34 -5.06
C ASP A 186 -1.87 24.31 -6.02
N ALA A 187 -1.72 25.38 -6.81
CA ALA A 187 -0.63 25.52 -7.78
C ALA A 187 0.75 25.63 -7.13
N ASP A 188 0.82 26.12 -5.88
CA ASP A 188 2.04 26.25 -5.10
C ASP A 188 2.33 24.97 -4.28
N GLY A 189 1.47 23.97 -4.39
CA GLY A 189 1.62 22.68 -3.73
C GLY A 189 1.17 22.68 -2.27
N ARG A 190 0.48 23.71 -1.80
CA ARG A 190 -0.11 23.79 -0.44
C ARG A 190 -1.45 23.06 -0.40
N GLN A 191 -1.79 22.49 0.76
CA GLN A 191 -3.05 21.77 0.94
C GLN A 191 -4.24 22.74 0.87
N VAL A 192 -5.19 22.46 -0.03
CA VAL A 192 -6.36 23.32 -0.27
C VAL A 192 -7.25 23.43 0.97
N PHE A 193 -7.26 22.38 1.81
CA PHE A 193 -8.18 22.24 2.93
C PHE A 193 -7.50 22.30 4.31
N ALA A 194 -6.22 22.71 4.37
CA ALA A 194 -5.47 22.74 5.63
C ALA A 194 -6.12 23.67 6.67
N GLU A 195 -6.64 24.82 6.23
CA GLU A 195 -7.23 25.85 7.10
C GLU A 195 -8.75 25.68 7.30
N ILE A 196 -9.36 24.68 6.64
CA ILE A 196 -10.81 24.45 6.70
C ILE A 196 -11.11 23.46 7.81
N ASP A 197 -11.93 23.90 8.79
CA ASP A 197 -12.41 23.04 9.87
C ASP A 197 -13.05 21.75 9.30
N PRO A 198 -12.74 20.56 9.86
CA PRO A 198 -13.31 19.30 9.40
C PRO A 198 -14.84 19.29 9.24
N HIS A 199 -15.59 20.02 10.08
CA HIS A 199 -17.04 20.12 9.99
C HIS A 199 -17.49 20.96 8.79
N ASP A 200 -16.74 21.99 8.42
CA ASP A 200 -17.03 22.86 7.28
C ASP A 200 -16.61 22.25 5.93
N ARG A 201 -15.71 21.26 5.94
CA ARG A 201 -15.36 20.46 4.74
C ARG A 201 -16.61 19.83 4.09
N THR A 202 -17.66 19.57 4.87
CA THR A 202 -18.94 19.01 4.38
C THR A 202 -19.59 19.83 3.27
N LYS A 203 -19.34 21.15 3.23
CA LYS A 203 -19.90 22.08 2.24
C LYS A 203 -19.01 22.28 1.03
N THR A 204 -17.82 21.67 1.02
CA THR A 204 -16.81 21.96 0.00
C THR A 204 -16.63 20.79 -0.96
N ARG A 205 -16.26 21.11 -2.20
CA ARG A 205 -16.00 20.12 -3.25
C ARG A 205 -14.51 19.98 -3.49
N SER A 206 -14.07 18.73 -3.64
CA SER A 206 -12.71 18.44 -4.10
C SER A 206 -12.50 18.96 -5.53
N PRO A 207 -11.35 19.60 -5.83
CA PRO A 207 -11.05 20.12 -7.16
C PRO A 207 -11.09 19.07 -8.27
N ARG A 208 -10.75 17.81 -7.95
CA ARG A 208 -10.73 16.69 -8.89
C ARG A 208 -11.60 15.55 -8.34
N PRO A 209 -12.30 14.79 -9.21
CA PRO A 209 -13.11 13.66 -8.76
C PRO A 209 -12.22 12.52 -8.23
N VAL A 210 -12.69 11.93 -7.16
CA VAL A 210 -12.20 10.67 -6.60
C VAL A 210 -13.05 9.53 -7.18
N SER A 211 -12.47 8.35 -7.31
CA SER A 211 -13.21 7.13 -7.62
C SER A 211 -13.04 6.09 -6.54
N ILE A 212 -14.13 5.41 -6.20
CA ILE A 212 -14.11 4.19 -5.41
C ILE A 212 -14.52 3.03 -6.32
N ARG A 213 -13.78 1.92 -6.24
CA ARG A 213 -14.06 0.66 -6.92
C ARG A 213 -14.15 -0.43 -5.87
N TYR A 214 -15.01 -1.40 -6.09
CA TYR A 214 -15.18 -2.51 -5.15
C TYR A 214 -15.66 -3.77 -5.86
N ALA A 215 -15.32 -4.91 -5.29
CA ALA A 215 -15.67 -6.22 -5.80
C ALA A 215 -15.71 -7.25 -4.66
N ALA A 216 -16.44 -8.33 -4.86
CA ALA A 216 -16.47 -9.46 -3.96
C ALA A 216 -16.25 -10.76 -4.74
N THR A 217 -15.56 -11.70 -4.11
CA THR A 217 -15.38 -13.08 -4.57
C THR A 217 -15.87 -14.03 -3.48
N ASP A 218 -15.79 -15.34 -3.72
CA ASP A 218 -16.16 -16.36 -2.73
C ASP A 218 -15.33 -16.32 -1.44
N ASP A 219 -14.13 -15.72 -1.48
CA ASP A 219 -13.21 -15.71 -0.33
C ASP A 219 -12.90 -14.32 0.21
N MET A 220 -13.06 -13.27 -0.60
CA MET A 220 -12.65 -11.91 -0.22
C MET A 220 -13.57 -10.80 -0.71
N PHE A 221 -13.43 -9.64 -0.08
CA PHE A 221 -13.94 -8.36 -0.52
C PHE A 221 -12.76 -7.42 -0.81
N ALA A 222 -12.82 -6.68 -1.92
CA ALA A 222 -11.81 -5.69 -2.28
C ALA A 222 -12.45 -4.31 -2.42
N VAL A 223 -11.72 -3.29 -1.96
CA VAL A 223 -12.02 -1.88 -2.21
C VAL A 223 -10.76 -1.17 -2.69
N ALA A 224 -10.93 -0.26 -3.64
CA ALA A 224 -9.88 0.63 -4.10
C ALA A 224 -10.40 2.06 -4.17
N VAL A 225 -9.67 3.00 -3.56
CA VAL A 225 -9.93 4.43 -3.69
C VAL A 225 -8.80 5.05 -4.48
N ARG A 226 -9.15 5.82 -5.51
CA ARG A 226 -8.20 6.49 -6.39
C ARG A 226 -8.49 7.98 -6.51
N ASP A 227 -7.49 8.78 -6.19
CA ASP A 227 -7.48 10.23 -6.39
C ASP A 227 -6.85 10.61 -7.75
N ARG A 228 -6.73 11.92 -7.99
CA ARG A 228 -6.05 12.47 -9.18
C ARG A 228 -4.96 13.48 -8.81
N PHE A 229 -4.24 13.23 -7.72
CA PHE A 229 -3.21 14.11 -7.20
C PHE A 229 -1.85 13.42 -7.12
N GLY A 230 -1.80 12.15 -6.68
CA GLY A 230 -0.56 11.35 -6.71
C GLY A 230 0.55 11.90 -5.84
N ARG A 231 0.25 12.27 -4.59
CA ARG A 231 1.20 12.93 -3.68
C ARG A 231 1.57 12.13 -2.44
N LEU A 232 0.95 10.97 -2.22
CA LEU A 232 1.16 10.19 -1.00
C LEU A 232 2.55 9.53 -1.00
N ALA A 233 3.48 10.05 -0.20
CA ALA A 233 4.83 9.54 -0.10
C ALA A 233 4.92 8.34 0.85
N LYS A 234 5.90 7.46 0.61
CA LYS A 234 6.12 6.26 1.43
C LYS A 234 6.50 6.60 2.87
N ASN A 235 7.41 7.56 3.06
CA ASN A 235 7.84 8.00 4.39
C ASN A 235 6.67 8.57 5.21
N THR A 236 5.74 9.30 4.56
CA THR A 236 4.50 9.79 5.16
C THR A 236 3.66 8.64 5.70
N ILE A 237 3.42 7.61 4.88
CA ILE A 237 2.63 6.44 5.28
C ILE A 237 3.27 5.77 6.51
N LEU A 238 4.58 5.51 6.45
CA LEU A 238 5.29 4.83 7.54
C LEU A 238 5.30 5.65 8.83
N ALA A 239 5.53 6.96 8.75
CA ALA A 239 5.55 7.83 9.92
C ALA A 239 4.20 7.84 10.64
N TYR A 240 3.09 7.87 9.90
CA TYR A 240 1.75 7.82 10.49
C TYR A 240 1.42 6.46 11.12
N ILE A 241 1.81 5.35 10.49
CA ILE A 241 1.63 4.01 11.07
C ILE A 241 2.49 3.85 12.34
N ASP A 242 3.77 4.24 12.30
CA ASP A 242 4.69 4.14 13.44
C ASP A 242 4.25 5.02 14.62
N LYS A 243 3.74 6.24 14.38
CA LYS A 243 3.17 7.12 15.42
C LYS A 243 2.04 6.42 16.18
N CYS A 244 1.14 5.74 15.47
CA CYS A 244 0.01 5.04 16.09
C CYS A 244 0.43 3.78 16.86
N ILE A 245 1.46 3.07 16.39
CA ILE A 245 1.98 1.87 17.07
C ILE A 245 2.67 2.24 18.39
N THR A 246 3.42 3.34 18.41
CA THR A 246 4.24 3.75 19.56
C THR A 246 3.50 4.56 20.61
N SER A 247 2.39 5.21 20.25
CA SER A 247 1.60 6.06 21.15
C SER A 247 0.14 5.58 21.34
N PRO A 248 -0.11 4.32 21.72
CA PRO A 248 -1.47 3.77 21.77
C PRO A 248 -2.39 4.46 22.81
N ASN A 249 -1.83 5.04 23.87
CA ASN A 249 -2.58 5.63 24.99
C ASN A 249 -2.93 7.13 24.82
N GLN A 250 -2.41 7.81 23.79
CA GLN A 250 -2.74 9.21 23.49
C GLN A 250 -3.70 9.37 22.30
N ILE A 251 -4.20 8.26 21.75
CA ILE A 251 -5.22 8.28 20.70
C ILE A 251 -6.57 8.56 21.39
N ASP A 252 -6.78 9.83 21.74
CA ASP A 252 -8.09 10.28 22.16
C ASP A 252 -9.04 10.10 20.98
N ARG A 253 -10.03 9.21 21.13
CA ARG A 253 -11.07 8.92 20.10
C ARG A 253 -11.85 10.18 19.69
N LYS A 254 -11.69 11.29 20.41
CA LYS A 254 -12.30 12.59 20.14
C LYS A 254 -11.52 13.48 19.18
N THR A 255 -10.26 13.17 18.91
CA THR A 255 -9.48 13.91 17.90
C THR A 255 -9.43 13.05 16.64
N TYR A 256 -10.40 13.27 15.75
CA TYR A 256 -10.33 12.90 14.33
C TYR A 256 -9.15 13.67 13.69
N GLY A 257 -7.92 13.30 14.06
CA GLY A 257 -6.69 13.97 13.68
C GLY A 257 -5.99 13.21 12.55
N ALA A 258 -5.40 13.98 11.62
CA ALA A 258 -4.62 13.51 10.49
C ALA A 258 -3.59 12.46 10.94
N GLY A 259 -3.81 11.19 10.55
CA GLY A 259 -2.83 10.13 10.75
C GLY A 259 -3.33 8.80 11.28
N LEU A 260 -4.46 8.77 11.99
CA LEU A 260 -5.00 7.53 12.56
C LEU A 260 -5.54 6.57 11.50
N GLY A 261 -6.08 7.12 10.40
CA GLY A 261 -6.71 6.37 9.33
C GLY A 261 -5.81 5.35 8.66
N LEU A 262 -4.54 5.71 8.40
CA LEU A 262 -3.61 4.80 7.72
C LEU A 262 -3.28 3.56 8.57
N TYR A 263 -3.11 3.75 9.88
CA TYR A 263 -2.92 2.64 10.82
C TYR A 263 -4.18 1.77 10.90
N LEU A 264 -5.36 2.39 11.03
CA LEU A 264 -6.63 1.66 11.11
C LEU A 264 -6.88 0.82 9.86
N VAL A 265 -6.61 1.39 8.68
CA VAL A 265 -6.71 0.68 7.41
C VAL A 265 -5.75 -0.50 7.35
N ALA A 266 -4.46 -0.28 7.64
CA ALA A 266 -3.45 -1.33 7.63
C ALA A 266 -3.73 -2.44 8.66
N ASN A 267 -4.27 -2.09 9.83
CA ASN A 267 -4.63 -3.04 10.87
C ASN A 267 -5.95 -3.77 10.57
N ALA A 268 -6.80 -3.25 9.69
CA ALA A 268 -8.10 -3.83 9.36
C ALA A 268 -8.05 -4.79 8.15
N ALA A 269 -7.19 -4.52 7.19
CA ALA A 269 -7.15 -5.21 5.90
C ALA A 269 -6.18 -6.40 5.89
N ALA A 270 -6.49 -7.40 5.06
CA ALA A 270 -5.58 -8.50 4.74
C ALA A 270 -4.52 -8.07 3.71
N THR A 271 -4.85 -7.14 2.83
CA THR A 271 -3.92 -6.47 1.92
C THR A 271 -4.06 -4.97 2.04
N TYR A 272 -2.95 -4.24 2.07
CA TYR A 272 -2.89 -2.77 2.02
C TYR A 272 -1.80 -2.35 1.03
N VAL A 273 -2.20 -1.96 -0.18
CA VAL A 273 -1.25 -1.52 -1.22
C VAL A 273 -1.56 -0.12 -1.68
N VAL A 274 -0.54 0.71 -1.72
CA VAL A 274 -0.60 2.07 -2.25
C VAL A 274 0.18 2.13 -3.57
N ASN A 275 -0.50 2.51 -4.64
CA ASN A 275 0.10 2.74 -5.95
C ASN A 275 0.07 4.25 -6.24
N VAL A 276 1.22 4.84 -6.59
CA VAL A 276 1.35 6.29 -6.76
C VAL A 276 2.05 6.61 -8.06
N ALA A 277 1.46 7.49 -8.86
CA ALA A 277 2.13 8.15 -9.98
C ALA A 277 2.12 9.66 -9.70
N TYR A 278 3.32 10.24 -9.55
CA TYR A 278 3.48 11.62 -9.07
C TYR A 278 2.70 12.62 -9.93
N GLY A 279 1.88 13.46 -9.29
CA GLY A 279 1.07 14.48 -9.96
C GLY A 279 -0.12 13.94 -10.77
N ILE A 280 -0.27 12.60 -10.85
CA ILE A 280 -1.28 11.93 -11.66
C ILE A 280 -2.35 11.31 -10.79
N ALA A 281 -1.99 10.37 -9.91
CA ALA A 281 -2.95 9.65 -9.07
C ALA A 281 -2.27 8.87 -7.92
N THR A 282 -2.96 8.80 -6.80
CA THR A 282 -2.77 7.80 -5.74
C THR A 282 -3.93 6.82 -5.81
N GLU A 283 -3.66 5.52 -5.76
CA GLU A 283 -4.67 4.47 -5.57
C GLU A 283 -4.30 3.65 -4.34
N VAL A 284 -5.24 3.48 -3.43
CA VAL A 284 -5.09 2.60 -2.27
C VAL A 284 -6.03 1.43 -2.43
N VAL A 285 -5.49 0.22 -2.44
CA VAL A 285 -6.23 -1.04 -2.56
C VAL A 285 -6.18 -1.79 -1.23
N CYS A 286 -7.37 -2.16 -0.73
CA CYS A 286 -7.53 -2.96 0.47
C CYS A 286 -8.35 -4.21 0.18
N THR A 287 -7.94 -5.36 0.75
CA THR A 287 -8.74 -6.59 0.71
C THR A 287 -9.08 -7.07 2.12
N PHE A 288 -10.18 -7.81 2.22
CA PHE A 288 -10.70 -8.36 3.46
C PHE A 288 -11.17 -9.79 3.21
N ASP A 289 -10.83 -10.71 4.09
CA ASP A 289 -11.36 -12.07 4.02
C ASP A 289 -12.85 -12.08 4.43
N ARG A 290 -13.66 -12.94 3.82
CA ARG A 290 -15.07 -13.12 4.20
C ARG A 290 -15.23 -13.66 5.62
N GLY A 291 -14.22 -14.40 6.10
CA GLY A 291 -14.18 -15.07 7.38
C GLY A 291 -13.93 -14.15 8.57
N ALA A 292 -13.17 -14.63 9.55
CA ALA A 292 -12.72 -13.79 10.65
C ALA A 292 -11.75 -12.71 10.14
N LYS A 293 -11.54 -11.67 10.95
CA LYS A 293 -10.48 -10.70 10.70
C LYS A 293 -9.14 -11.44 10.67
N THR A 294 -8.41 -11.29 9.57
CA THR A 294 -7.09 -11.91 9.39
C THR A 294 -5.99 -10.85 9.50
N PRO A 295 -4.78 -11.21 9.97
CA PRO A 295 -3.64 -10.30 9.96
C PRO A 295 -3.31 -9.80 8.54
N LEU A 296 -2.62 -8.67 8.47
CA LEU A 296 -2.11 -8.11 7.22
C LEU A 296 -1.11 -9.07 6.58
N ARG A 297 -1.39 -9.55 5.37
CA ARG A 297 -0.57 -10.49 4.60
C ARG A 297 0.18 -9.84 3.43
N LEU A 298 -0.25 -8.68 2.97
CA LEU A 298 0.45 -7.93 1.95
C LEU A 298 0.42 -6.44 2.27
N VAL A 299 1.60 -5.83 2.36
CA VAL A 299 1.75 -4.38 2.41
C VAL A 299 2.73 -3.92 1.36
N GLY A 300 2.42 -2.82 0.67
CA GLY A 300 3.40 -2.24 -0.23
C GLY A 300 3.06 -0.85 -0.70
N VAL A 301 4.11 -0.12 -1.09
CA VAL A 301 4.01 1.18 -1.73
C VAL A 301 4.74 1.10 -3.06
N PHE A 302 3.99 1.14 -4.15
CA PHE A 302 4.53 1.20 -5.49
C PHE A 302 4.52 2.64 -5.98
N VAL A 303 5.69 3.16 -6.34
CA VAL A 303 5.80 4.48 -6.97
C VAL A 303 6.20 4.29 -8.43
N HIS A 304 5.35 4.79 -9.35
CA HIS A 304 5.66 4.82 -10.77
C HIS A 304 6.95 5.63 -10.99
N PRO A 305 7.90 5.17 -11.82
CA PRO A 305 9.21 5.83 -11.95
C PRO A 305 9.16 7.30 -12.40
N GLY A 306 8.12 7.68 -13.15
CA GLY A 306 7.90 9.07 -13.57
C GLY A 306 7.62 9.98 -12.37
N GLY A 307 8.60 10.80 -11.98
CA GLY A 307 8.48 11.74 -10.86
C GLY A 307 8.67 11.13 -9.48
N ALA A 308 9.16 9.89 -9.37
CA ALA A 308 9.34 9.20 -8.08
C ALA A 308 10.22 9.95 -7.07
N GLU A 309 11.20 10.72 -7.55
CA GLU A 309 12.09 11.55 -6.71
C GLU A 309 11.31 12.57 -5.88
N MET A 310 10.20 13.10 -6.42
CA MET A 310 9.32 14.06 -5.72
C MET A 310 8.53 13.40 -4.57
N LEU A 311 8.55 12.08 -4.48
CA LEU A 311 7.87 11.28 -3.45
C LEU A 311 8.85 10.59 -2.50
N LYS A 312 10.16 10.89 -2.58
CA LYS A 312 11.15 10.43 -1.60
C LYS A 312 10.87 10.97 -0.20
N GLN A 313 10.41 12.22 -0.12
CA GLN A 313 10.03 12.86 1.13
C GLN A 313 8.68 13.57 0.98
N GLY A 314 7.69 13.11 1.74
CA GLY A 314 6.44 13.81 1.97
C GLY A 314 6.30 14.29 3.41
N PRO A 315 5.19 14.99 3.72
CA PRO A 315 4.92 15.51 5.06
C PRO A 315 4.79 14.37 6.08
N THR A 316 5.33 14.56 7.27
CA THR A 316 5.23 13.65 8.42
C THR A 316 4.53 14.34 9.58
N PRO A 317 3.99 13.61 10.58
CA PRO A 317 3.37 14.23 11.75
C PRO A 317 4.27 15.31 12.41
N GLU A 318 5.55 15.01 12.56
CA GLU A 318 6.54 15.90 13.17
C GLU A 318 6.76 17.19 12.36
N SER A 319 6.77 17.10 11.02
CA SER A 319 6.90 18.29 10.17
C SER A 319 5.69 19.21 10.24
N VAL A 320 4.48 18.64 10.40
CA VAL A 320 3.24 19.41 10.50
C VAL A 320 3.14 20.10 11.86
N ASP A 321 3.52 19.42 12.95
CA ASP A 321 3.53 19.99 14.30
C ASP A 321 4.57 21.14 14.44
N GLN A 322 5.68 21.09 13.69
CA GLN A 322 6.69 22.16 13.65
C GLN A 322 6.24 23.40 12.87
N ASP A 323 5.46 23.24 11.80
CA ASP A 323 4.91 24.37 11.05
C ASP A 323 3.81 25.10 11.84
N LEU A 324 3.00 24.36 12.61
CA LEU A 324 1.97 24.93 13.49
C LEU A 324 2.54 25.70 14.69
N SER A 325 3.77 25.39 15.13
CA SER A 325 4.43 26.07 16.25
C SER A 325 5.28 27.28 15.83
N ARG A 326 5.41 27.52 14.51
CA ARG A 326 6.10 28.68 13.93
C ARG A 326 5.15 29.73 13.33
N GLY A 327 3.84 29.46 13.32
CA GLY A 327 2.78 30.36 12.86
C GLY A 327 2.16 31.17 13.98
#